data_AF-A0A841WT60-F1
#
_entry.id   AF-A0A841WT60-F1
#
_cell.length_a   1.000
_cell.length_b   1.000
_cell.length_c   1.000
_cell.angle_alpha   90.00
_cell.angle_beta   90.00
_cell.angle_gamma   90.00
#
_symmetry.space_group_name_H-M   'P 1'
#
loop_
_entity.id
_entity.type
_entity.pdbx_description
1 polymer ?
#
loop_
_entity_poly.entity_id
_entity_poly.type
_entity_poly.pdbx_seq_one_letter_code
_entity_poly.pdbx_strand_id
1 'polypeptide(L)'
;MADTINPEQQPKPARASKPRTQKPELRDQFQHIKFLDCNKPVGRVIFECWHCQQGIISEFRGEPIMGEFKGRPSITLVNVECPNCGKTAIKLSTAEVLSITAIPSPWKK
;
A
#
# COMPACT_ATOMS: atom_id res chain seq x y z
N MET A 1 -63.31 -23.79 -3.13
CA MET A 1 -63.17 -24.97 -2.26
C MET A 1 -61.68 -25.15 -1.98
N ALA A 2 -61.35 -25.13 -0.70
CA ALA A 2 -60.07 -25.51 -0.07
C ALA A 2 -58.84 -24.60 -0.29
N ASP A 3 -58.71 -23.62 0.58
CA ASP A 3 -57.44 -23.08 1.08
C ASP A 3 -56.53 -24.21 1.56
N THR A 4 -55.28 -24.24 1.10
CA THR A 4 -54.26 -25.15 1.64
C THR A 4 -53.30 -24.37 2.54
N ILE A 5 -53.25 -24.85 3.77
CA ILE A 5 -52.57 -24.30 4.95
C ILE A 5 -51.06 -24.40 4.81
N ASN A 6 -50.36 -23.31 5.11
CA ASN A 6 -48.90 -23.20 5.20
C ASN A 6 -48.43 -23.68 6.59
N PRO A 7 -47.56 -24.70 6.72
CA PRO A 7 -47.11 -25.16 8.03
C PRO A 7 -45.97 -24.29 8.60
N GLU A 8 -46.20 -23.86 9.84
CA GLU A 8 -45.32 -23.16 10.78
C GLU A 8 -43.81 -23.47 10.66
N GLN A 9 -43.01 -22.42 10.49
CA GLN A 9 -41.57 -22.45 10.76
C GLN A 9 -41.29 -21.93 12.18
N GLN A 10 -40.99 -22.85 13.11
CA GLN A 10 -40.51 -22.52 14.45
C GLN A 10 -39.17 -21.75 14.41
N PRO A 11 -39.00 -20.67 15.19
CA PRO A 11 -37.72 -19.95 15.27
C PRO A 11 -36.71 -20.72 16.14
N LYS A 12 -35.54 -21.00 15.56
CA LYS A 12 -34.38 -21.60 16.27
C LYS A 12 -33.80 -20.61 17.29
N PRO A 13 -33.33 -21.06 18.46
CA PRO A 13 -32.77 -20.17 19.48
C PRO A 13 -31.48 -19.49 18.99
N ALA A 14 -31.43 -18.17 19.10
CA ALA A 14 -30.28 -17.35 18.70
C ALA A 14 -29.07 -17.63 19.60
N ARG A 15 -27.95 -18.06 18.99
CA ARG A 15 -26.66 -18.19 19.69
C ARG A 15 -26.17 -16.80 20.12
N ALA A 16 -25.95 -16.64 21.42
CA ALA A 16 -25.33 -15.44 21.98
C ALA A 16 -23.96 -15.19 21.32
N SER A 17 -23.79 -14.01 20.74
CA SER A 17 -22.56 -13.60 20.07
C SER A 17 -21.50 -13.24 21.12
N LYS A 18 -20.29 -13.80 21.00
CA LYS A 18 -19.16 -13.42 21.86
C LYS A 18 -18.82 -11.92 21.68
N PRO A 19 -18.37 -11.21 22.73
CA PRO A 19 -18.01 -9.81 22.62
C PRO A 19 -16.91 -9.62 21.57
N ARG A 20 -17.16 -8.75 20.60
CA ARG A 20 -16.20 -8.38 19.56
C ARG A 20 -15.09 -7.60 20.24
N THR A 21 -13.89 -8.18 20.38
CA THR A 21 -12.68 -7.46 20.77
C THR A 21 -12.56 -6.25 19.85
N GLN A 22 -12.66 -5.04 20.41
CA GLN A 22 -12.47 -3.82 19.64
C GLN A 22 -11.05 -3.87 19.08
N LYS A 23 -10.91 -3.96 17.76
CA LYS A 23 -9.63 -3.74 17.09
C LYS A 23 -9.18 -2.33 17.48
N PRO A 24 -7.91 -2.12 17.84
CA PRO A 24 -7.37 -0.77 17.97
C PRO A 24 -7.73 0.01 16.71
N GLU A 25 -8.32 1.19 16.87
CA GLU A 25 -8.56 2.10 15.76
C GLU A 25 -7.24 2.24 14.99
N LEU A 26 -7.24 1.85 13.72
CA LEU A 26 -6.13 2.08 12.83
C LEU A 26 -5.98 3.60 12.77
N ARG A 27 -5.07 4.18 13.55
CA ARG A 27 -4.63 5.56 13.34
C ARG A 27 -4.33 5.66 11.86
N ASP A 28 -4.90 6.66 11.19
CA ASP A 28 -4.68 6.88 9.77
C ASP A 28 -3.19 7.15 9.52
N GLN A 29 -2.42 6.08 9.37
CA GLN A 29 -1.03 6.14 8.96
C GLN A 29 -1.10 6.35 7.45
N PHE A 30 -0.91 7.59 7.03
CA PHE A 30 -0.71 7.90 5.63
C PHE A 30 0.79 7.84 5.33
N GLN A 31 1.14 7.24 4.20
CA GLN A 31 2.48 7.39 3.66
C GLN A 31 2.50 8.69 2.84
N HIS A 32 3.32 9.65 3.26
CA HIS A 32 3.52 10.85 2.47
C HIS A 32 4.42 10.55 1.27
N ILE A 33 4.02 11.06 0.10
CA ILE A 33 4.77 10.94 -1.15
C ILE A 33 4.64 12.23 -1.96
N LYS A 34 5.73 12.66 -2.59
CA LYS A 34 5.76 13.80 -3.49
C LYS A 34 6.71 13.51 -4.66
N PHE A 35 6.16 13.52 -5.87
CA PHE A 35 6.95 13.50 -7.09
C PHE A 35 7.44 14.91 -7.43
N LEU A 36 8.69 14.98 -7.90
CA LEU A 36 9.40 16.19 -8.29
C LEU A 36 10.01 15.95 -9.68
N ASP A 37 10.27 17.03 -10.40
CA ASP A 37 10.99 17.00 -11.68
C ASP A 37 10.37 16.07 -12.74
N CYS A 38 9.05 15.85 -12.71
CA CYS A 38 8.35 14.94 -13.63
C CYS A 38 8.48 15.31 -15.12
N ASN A 39 8.91 16.54 -15.42
CA ASN A 39 9.16 17.04 -16.77
C ASN A 39 10.63 16.90 -17.20
N LYS A 40 11.47 16.25 -16.40
CA LYS A 40 12.89 16.00 -16.69
C LYS A 40 13.14 14.52 -16.98
N PRO A 41 14.23 14.17 -17.69
CA PRO A 41 14.59 12.76 -17.95
C PRO A 41 14.85 11.93 -16.68
N VAL A 42 15.26 12.59 -15.59
CA VAL A 42 15.45 11.99 -14.27
C VAL A 42 14.48 12.64 -13.32
N GLY A 43 13.55 11.84 -12.80
CA GLY A 43 12.56 12.25 -11.80
C GLY A 43 13.10 12.05 -10.39
N ARG A 44 12.53 12.79 -9.44
CA ARG A 44 12.78 12.60 -8.01
C ARG A 44 11.49 12.31 -7.29
N VAL A 45 11.52 11.42 -6.32
CA VAL A 45 10.40 11.17 -5.41
C VAL A 45 10.87 11.29 -3.98
N ILE A 46 10.14 12.07 -3.18
CA ILE A 46 10.34 12.18 -1.75
C ILE A 46 9.21 11.43 -1.07
N PHE A 47 9.53 10.61 -0.06
CA PHE A 47 8.55 9.85 0.71
C PHE A 47 9.08 9.47 2.09
N GLU A 48 8.20 9.03 2.98
CA GLU A 48 8.60 8.42 4.26
C GLU A 48 8.59 6.90 4.15
N CYS A 49 9.58 6.26 4.79
CA CYS A 49 9.53 4.82 5.00
C CYS A 49 8.41 4.48 5.96
N TRP A 50 7.40 3.74 5.50
CA TRP A 50 6.29 3.26 6.32
C TRP A 50 6.73 2.59 7.64
N HIS A 51 7.86 1.89 7.62
CA HIS A 51 8.30 1.07 8.74
C HIS A 51 9.01 1.86 9.85
N CYS A 52 9.72 2.94 9.52
CA CYS A 52 10.56 3.66 10.48
C CYS A 52 10.41 5.19 10.42
N GLN A 53 9.57 5.69 9.51
CA GLN A 53 9.30 7.12 9.30
C GLN A 53 10.55 7.96 8.97
N GLN A 54 11.59 7.31 8.43
CA GLN A 54 12.74 7.97 7.83
C GLN A 54 12.29 8.64 6.53
N GLY A 55 12.60 9.93 6.34
CA GLY A 55 12.44 10.59 5.05
C GLY A 55 13.46 10.05 4.04
N ILE A 56 13.03 9.88 2.80
CA ILE A 56 13.86 9.37 1.70
C ILE A 56 13.61 10.24 0.48
N ILE A 57 14.69 10.61 -0.21
CA ILE A 57 14.64 11.10 -1.59
C ILE A 57 15.28 10.06 -2.50
N SER A 58 14.59 9.70 -3.59
CA SER A 58 15.08 8.75 -4.58
C SER A 58 15.02 9.36 -5.97
N GLU A 59 16.10 9.19 -6.73
CA GLU A 59 16.16 9.52 -8.16
C GLU A 59 15.84 8.28 -8.98
N PHE A 60 15.02 8.46 -10.01
CA PHE A 60 14.59 7.38 -10.90
C PHE A 60 14.51 7.88 -12.34
N ARG A 61 14.61 6.94 -13.30
CA ARG A 61 14.49 7.26 -14.73
C ARG A 61 13.85 6.13 -15.51
N GLY A 62 13.35 6.50 -16.68
CA GLY A 62 12.83 5.56 -17.67
C GLY A 62 11.40 5.10 -17.39
N GLU A 63 10.74 4.71 -18.49
CA GLU A 63 9.37 4.25 -18.51
C GLU A 63 9.21 2.89 -17.79
N PRO A 64 7.99 2.58 -17.30
CA PRO A 64 7.68 1.26 -16.76
C PRO A 64 8.02 0.13 -17.74
N ILE A 65 8.78 -0.86 -17.26
CA ILE A 65 9.12 -2.04 -18.06
C ILE A 65 7.97 -3.05 -17.97
N MET A 66 7.53 -3.57 -19.13
CA MET A 66 6.58 -4.68 -19.19
C MET A 66 7.33 -6.00 -19.01
N GLY A 67 6.95 -6.75 -17.98
CA GLY A 67 7.37 -8.12 -17.74
C GLY A 67 6.20 -9.08 -17.75
N GLU A 68 6.38 -10.24 -17.11
CA GLU A 68 5.36 -11.27 -17.01
C GLU A 68 5.10 -11.66 -15.55
N PHE A 69 3.83 -11.73 -15.15
CA PHE A 69 3.42 -12.25 -13.85
C PHE A 69 2.33 -13.30 -14.05
N LYS A 70 2.63 -14.56 -13.69
CA LYS A 70 1.70 -15.70 -13.81
C LYS A 70 1.14 -15.89 -15.23
N GLY A 71 1.98 -15.83 -16.27
CA GLY A 71 1.52 -16.02 -17.65
C GLY A 71 0.89 -14.79 -18.29
N ARG A 72 0.90 -13.62 -17.62
CA ARG A 72 0.23 -12.41 -18.11
C ARG A 72 1.19 -11.21 -18.15
N PRO A 73 1.10 -10.34 -19.18
CA PRO A 73 1.82 -9.09 -19.20
C PRO A 73 1.54 -8.26 -17.95
N SER A 74 2.60 -7.80 -17.28
CA SER A 74 2.49 -7.02 -16.05
C SER A 74 3.63 -6.02 -15.94
N ILE A 75 3.38 -4.87 -15.31
CA ILE A 75 4.40 -3.86 -15.05
C ILE A 75 5.38 -4.39 -13.99
N THR A 76 6.67 -4.35 -14.29
CA THR A 76 7.73 -4.67 -13.33
C THR A 76 7.87 -3.52 -12.33
N LEU A 77 8.01 -3.88 -11.05
CA LEU A 77 8.19 -2.93 -9.96
C LEU A 77 9.61 -3.03 -9.39
N VAL A 78 10.28 -1.89 -9.26
CA VAL A 78 11.58 -1.79 -8.59
C VAL A 78 11.36 -1.52 -7.10
N ASN A 79 11.95 -2.35 -6.25
CA ASN A 79 11.88 -2.16 -4.80
C ASN A 79 12.90 -1.10 -4.37
N VAL A 80 12.43 -0.05 -3.68
CA VAL A 80 13.30 0.95 -3.06
C VAL A 80 13.46 0.59 -1.59
N GLU A 81 14.66 0.16 -1.20
CA GLU A 81 14.96 -0.21 0.18
C GLU A 81 15.23 1.03 1.04
N CYS A 82 14.75 1.00 2.29
CA CYS A 82 15.06 2.06 3.23
C CYS A 82 16.53 1.96 3.67
N PRO A 83 17.34 3.02 3.50
CA PRO A 83 18.73 3.00 3.96
C PRO A 83 18.87 2.92 5.49
N ASN A 84 17.80 3.22 6.24
CA ASN A 84 17.81 3.16 7.71
C ASN A 84 17.39 1.79 8.28
N CYS A 85 16.37 1.14 7.73
CA CYS A 85 15.82 -0.11 8.29
C CYS A 85 15.91 -1.33 7.36
N GLY A 86 16.44 -1.17 6.13
CA GLY A 86 16.62 -2.24 5.14
C GLY A 86 15.33 -2.78 4.51
N LYS A 87 14.15 -2.42 5.03
CA LYS A 87 12.87 -2.87 4.47
C LYS A 87 12.51 -2.07 3.22
N THR A 88 11.77 -2.69 2.30
CA THR A 88 11.21 -1.98 1.14
C THR A 88 10.30 -0.85 1.61
N ALA A 89 10.68 0.38 1.30
CA ALA A 89 9.95 1.58 1.71
C ALA A 89 8.88 1.97 0.69
N ILE A 90 9.12 1.74 -0.60
CA ILE A 90 8.15 1.89 -1.68
C ILE A 90 8.52 0.96 -2.86
N LYS A 91 7.55 0.68 -3.73
CA LYS A 91 7.78 0.04 -5.03
C LYS A 91 7.49 1.05 -6.13
N LEU A 92 8.46 1.28 -7.01
CA LEU A 92 8.32 2.21 -8.13
C LEU A 92 8.13 1.47 -9.44
N SER A 93 7.16 1.94 -10.23
CA SER A 93 6.97 1.54 -11.62
C SER A 93 7.86 2.42 -12.50
N THR A 94 9.12 2.02 -12.64
CA THR A 94 10.16 2.74 -13.41
C THR A 94 11.18 1.73 -13.94
N ALA A 95 12.00 2.14 -14.91
CA ALA A 95 13.05 1.27 -15.42
C ALA A 95 14.18 1.08 -14.40
N GLU A 96 14.60 2.15 -13.75
CA GLU A 96 15.78 2.14 -12.88
C GLU A 96 15.68 3.17 -11.74
N VAL A 97 16.19 2.78 -10.57
CA VAL A 97 16.46 3.69 -9.43
C VAL A 97 17.94 4.03 -9.43
N LEU A 98 18.26 5.31 -9.52
CA LEU A 98 19.63 5.81 -9.65
C LEU A 98 20.27 6.08 -8.28
N SER A 99 19.48 6.58 -7.33
CA SER A 99 19.97 6.89 -6.00
C SER A 99 18.86 6.79 -4.96
N ILE A 100 19.27 6.50 -3.73
CA ILE A 100 18.41 6.44 -2.55
C ILE A 100 19.16 7.14 -1.42
N THR A 101 18.63 8.27 -0.97
CA THR A 101 19.29 9.10 0.04
C THR A 101 18.37 9.31 1.23
N ALA A 102 18.87 8.99 2.42
CA ALA A 102 18.17 9.29 3.67
C ALA A 102 18.16 10.81 3.91
N ILE A 103 17.00 11.35 4.25
CA ILE A 103 16.81 12.75 4.65
C ILE A 103 15.95 12.82 5.92
N PRO A 104 16.05 13.87 6.75
CA PRO A 104 15.04 14.12 7.77
C PRO A 104 13.64 14.09 7.15
N SER A 105 12.64 13.56 7.86
CA SER A 105 11.28 13.54 7.33
C SER A 105 10.81 14.97 7.02
N PRO A 106 10.43 15.28 5.77
CA PRO A 106 9.88 16.59 5.39
C PRO A 106 8.51 16.89 6.01
N TRP A 107 7.82 15.89 6.54
CA TRP A 107 6.46 16.00 7.05
C TRP A 107 6.37 16.05 8.57
N LYS A 108 7.47 15.74 9.26
CA LYS A 108 7.58 15.94 10.71
C LYS A 108 8.00 17.38 10.97
N LYS A 109 7.22 18.07 11.81
CA LYS A 109 7.56 19.40 12.35
C LYS A 109 8.40 19.25 13.60
#